data_AF-A0A954F693-F1
#
_entry.id   AF-A0A954F693-F1
#
_cell.length_a   1.000
_cell.length_b   1.000
_cell.length_c   1.000
_cell.angle_alpha   90.00
_cell.angle_beta   90.00
_cell.angle_gamma   90.00
#
_symmetry.space_group_name_H-M   'P 1'
#
loop_
_entity.id
_entity.type
_entity.pdbx_description
1 polymer ?
#
loop_
_entity_poly.entity_id
_entity_poly.type
_entity_poly.pdbx_seq_one_letter_code
_entity_poly.pdbx_strand_id
1 'polypeptide(L)'
;MPIYEYKAYAPGGATKSGIVDADTERDARNKLRRDRLLVHTISVARGRGAKRKKMDKSSRKSEGMLTRALDARAARQGPTAKEDEIICGITRQLATLLGSGIPLTESLSAIVDQAEKRNVETMFRQVREDIQTGVNLADALARHPRWFSE
;
A
#
# COMPACT_ATOMS: atom_id res chain seq x y z
N MET A 1 22.83 18.99 19.04
CA MET A 1 21.65 18.43 19.74
C MET A 1 21.34 17.07 19.12
N PRO A 2 21.24 15.98 19.89
CA PRO A 2 20.82 14.68 19.37
C PRO A 2 19.33 14.68 18.99
N ILE A 3 19.03 13.94 17.93
CA ILE A 3 17.68 13.84 17.38
C ILE A 3 17.07 12.51 17.84
N TYR A 4 15.85 12.55 18.38
CA TYR A 4 15.13 11.36 18.85
C TYR A 4 13.90 11.11 17.98
N GLU A 5 13.74 9.88 17.49
CA GLU A 5 12.48 9.43 16.89
C GLU A 5 11.57 8.90 17.99
N TYR A 6 10.31 9.33 18.01
CA TYR A 6 9.33 8.87 18.99
C TYR A 6 8.11 8.28 18.30
N LYS A 7 7.51 7.29 18.96
CA LYS A 7 6.15 6.83 18.69
C LYS A 7 5.33 7.01 19.96
N ALA A 8 4.33 7.86 19.87
CA ALA A 8 3.45 8.18 20.98
C ALA A 8 1.99 7.98 20.61
N TYR A 9 1.17 7.72 21.62
CA TYR A 9 -0.28 7.66 21.50
C TYR A 9 -0.86 8.99 21.97
N ALA A 10 -1.75 9.57 21.17
CA ALA A 10 -2.61 10.65 21.63
C ALA A 10 -3.64 10.09 22.62
N PRO A 11 -4.22 10.92 23.50
CA PRO A 11 -5.23 10.48 24.47
C PRO A 11 -6.49 9.89 23.80
N GLY A 12 -6.73 10.21 22.53
CA GLY A 12 -7.80 9.64 21.70
C GLY A 12 -7.43 8.35 20.96
N GLY A 13 -6.34 7.66 21.30
CA GLY A 13 -5.95 6.37 20.72
C GLY A 13 -5.25 6.42 19.36
N ALA A 14 -5.15 7.60 18.73
CA ALA A 14 -4.40 7.79 17.49
C ALA A 14 -2.88 7.76 17.74
N THR A 15 -2.14 7.05 16.89
CA THR A 15 -0.67 7.00 16.94
C THR A 15 -0.06 8.19 16.21
N LYS A 16 0.92 8.85 16.84
CA LYS A 16 1.73 9.91 16.23
C LYS A 16 3.20 9.55 16.36
N SER A 17 3.87 9.46 15.23
CA SER A 17 5.32 9.31 15.13
C SER A 17 5.94 10.58 14.60
N GLY A 18 7.04 10.99 15.21
CA GLY A 18 7.73 12.21 14.82
C GLY A 18 9.16 12.22 15.31
N ILE A 19 9.85 13.29 14.97
CA ILE A 19 11.23 13.54 15.36
C ILE A 19 11.21 14.69 16.37
N VAL A 20 11.92 14.54 17.49
CA VAL A 20 12.02 15.57 18.53
C VAL A 20 13.47 15.84 18.87
N ASP A 21 13.81 17.13 18.91
CA ASP A 21 15.13 17.60 19.31
C ASP A 21 15.17 17.76 20.84
N ALA A 22 16.10 17.04 21.47
CA ALA A 22 16.32 17.13 22.91
C ALA A 22 17.78 16.84 23.23
N ASP A 23 18.25 17.32 24.37
CA ASP A 23 19.63 17.04 24.80
C ASP A 23 19.74 15.69 25.54
N THR A 24 18.63 15.20 26.09
CA THR A 24 18.55 13.91 26.78
C THR A 24 17.22 13.20 26.50
N GLU A 25 17.18 11.87 26.62
CA GLU A 25 15.95 11.06 26.45
C GLU A 25 14.85 11.47 27.45
N ARG A 26 15.27 11.82 28.68
CA ARG A 26 14.36 12.30 29.73
C ARG A 26 13.73 13.63 29.34
N ASP A 27 14.49 14.52 28.73
CA ASP A 27 14.00 15.80 28.22
C ASP A 27 13.03 15.62 27.05
N ALA A 28 13.34 14.73 26.11
CA ALA A 28 12.44 14.38 25.00
C ALA A 28 11.10 13.82 25.50
N ARG A 29 11.11 12.91 26.49
CA ARG A 29 9.89 12.36 27.10
C ARG A 29 9.09 13.44 27.83
N ASN A 30 9.75 14.37 28.51
CA ASN A 30 9.09 15.47 29.19
C ASN A 30 8.43 16.46 28.21
N LYS A 31 9.08 16.78 27.08
CA LYS A 31 8.50 17.59 26.00
C LYS A 31 7.24 16.94 25.43
N LEU A 32 7.32 15.66 25.07
CA LEU A 32 6.16 14.92 24.52
C LEU A 32 5.01 14.76 25.53
N ARG A 33 5.33 14.65 26.82
CA ARG A 33 4.30 14.60 27.88
C ARG A 33 3.60 15.95 28.07
N ARG A 34 4.30 17.08 27.89
CA ARG A 34 3.67 18.43 27.89
C ARG A 34 2.66 18.57 26.77
N ASP A 35 2.94 17.97 25.62
CA ASP A 35 2.05 17.97 24.44
C ASP A 35 0.91 16.93 24.53
N ARG A 36 0.67 16.37 25.73
CA ARG A 36 -0.33 15.33 26.03
C ARG A 36 -0.17 14.06 25.19
N LEU A 37 1.03 13.78 24.69
CA LEU A 37 1.36 12.56 23.95
C LEU A 37 1.98 11.53 24.90
N LEU A 38 1.36 10.35 24.99
CA LEU A 38 1.86 9.25 25.79
C LEU A 38 2.91 8.47 24.98
N VAL A 39 4.18 8.73 25.28
CA VAL A 39 5.30 8.10 24.58
C VAL A 39 5.37 6.62 24.94
N HIS A 40 5.12 5.76 23.96
CA HIS A 40 5.21 4.31 24.14
C HIS A 40 6.64 3.80 23.88
N THR A 41 7.36 4.41 22.92
CA THR A 41 8.74 4.06 22.62
C THR A 41 9.51 5.28 22.11
N ILE A 42 10.70 5.52 22.64
CA ILE A 42 11.62 6.57 22.19
C ILE A 42 12.96 5.95 21.79
N SER A 43 13.47 6.31 20.62
CA SER A 43 14.71 5.77 20.05
C SER A 43 15.63 6.88 19.57
N VAL A 44 16.91 6.81 19.93
CA VAL A 44 17.89 7.84 19.56
C VAL A 44 18.32 7.63 18.11
N ALA A 45 18.02 8.58 17.23
CA ALA A 45 18.47 8.55 15.85
C ALA A 45 19.85 9.23 15.75
N ARG A 46 20.93 8.48 16.00
CA ARG A 46 22.29 8.93 15.67
C ARG A 46 22.58 8.67 14.19
N GLY A 47 22.84 9.73 13.43
CA GLY A 47 23.24 9.65 12.04
C GLY A 47 24.68 9.14 11.85
N ARG A 48 24.83 7.98 11.21
CA ARG A 48 25.86 7.66 10.21
C ARG A 48 25.55 6.30 9.57
N GLY A 49 25.39 6.29 8.25
CA GLY A 49 25.53 5.18 7.27
C GLY A 49 25.15 3.72 7.62
N ALA A 50 24.47 3.08 6.66
CA ALA A 50 24.34 1.64 6.43
C ALA A 50 23.20 0.85 7.12
N LYS A 51 22.28 0.39 6.26
CA LYS A 51 21.63 -0.94 6.16
C LYS A 51 21.35 -1.80 7.41
N ARG A 52 20.21 -2.52 7.28
CA ARG A 52 19.74 -3.75 7.99
C ARG A 52 19.10 -3.47 9.36
N LYS A 53 17.77 -3.60 9.52
CA LYS A 53 16.89 -4.79 9.42
C LYS A 53 17.33 -5.94 10.37
N LYS A 54 16.39 -6.29 11.26
CA LYS A 54 16.26 -7.47 12.17
C LYS A 54 17.00 -7.36 13.53
N MET A 55 16.55 -7.91 14.69
CA MET A 55 15.34 -8.61 15.15
C MET A 55 15.69 -9.26 16.51
N ASP A 56 15.00 -8.93 17.61
CA ASP A 56 15.04 -9.70 18.87
C ASP A 56 13.60 -10.23 19.12
N LYS A 57 13.22 -11.51 18.94
CA LYS A 57 13.65 -12.81 19.52
C LYS A 57 13.32 -13.00 21.01
N SER A 58 12.09 -12.71 21.47
CA SER A 58 11.57 -13.42 22.67
C SER A 58 10.05 -13.62 22.83
N SER A 59 9.16 -13.13 21.95
CA SER A 59 7.70 -13.41 22.06
C SER A 59 7.13 -14.30 20.93
N ARG A 60 7.96 -14.75 19.99
CA ARG A 60 7.51 -15.06 18.63
C ARG A 60 7.07 -16.50 18.32
N LYS A 61 6.95 -17.41 19.29
CA LYS A 61 6.65 -18.82 18.93
C LYS A 61 5.16 -19.12 18.72
N SER A 62 4.24 -18.43 19.40
CA SER A 62 2.79 -18.60 19.20
C SER A 62 2.18 -17.54 18.28
N GLU A 63 2.65 -16.30 18.34
CA GLU A 63 2.20 -15.23 17.43
C GLU A 63 2.81 -15.35 16.04
N GLY A 64 3.98 -15.97 15.88
CA GLY A 64 4.68 -16.11 14.61
C GLY A 64 4.06 -17.11 13.64
N MET A 65 3.27 -18.06 14.14
CA MET A 65 2.53 -19.01 13.29
C MET A 65 1.20 -18.40 12.82
N LEU A 66 0.50 -17.69 13.71
CA LEU A 66 -0.74 -16.98 13.38
C LEU A 66 -0.48 -15.78 12.48
N THR A 67 0.53 -14.95 12.77
CA THR A 67 0.90 -13.81 11.88
C THR A 67 1.41 -14.28 10.53
N ARG A 68 2.21 -15.36 10.46
CA ARG A 68 2.61 -15.93 9.15
C ARG A 68 1.46 -16.57 8.40
N ALA A 69 0.50 -17.19 9.09
CA ALA A 69 -0.69 -17.72 8.44
C ALA A 69 -1.61 -16.61 7.92
N LEU A 70 -1.70 -15.48 8.63
CA LEU A 70 -2.46 -14.30 8.22
C LEU A 70 -1.76 -13.54 7.08
N ASP A 71 -0.43 -13.38 7.15
CA ASP A 71 0.39 -12.78 6.08
C ASP A 71 0.42 -13.67 4.83
N ALA A 72 0.46 -14.99 4.99
CA ALA A 72 0.34 -15.94 3.88
C ALA A 72 -1.07 -15.96 3.27
N ARG A 73 -2.11 -15.63 4.06
CA ARG A 73 -3.47 -15.39 3.57
C ARG A 73 -3.56 -14.07 2.80
N ALA A 74 -2.91 -13.01 3.28
CA ALA A 74 -2.85 -11.71 2.59
C ALA A 74 -2.06 -11.78 1.28
N ALA A 75 -0.99 -12.58 1.22
CA ALA A 75 -0.21 -12.83 0.00
C ALA A 75 -0.92 -13.76 -1.01
N ARG A 76 -1.97 -14.48 -0.57
CA ARG A 76 -2.87 -15.29 -1.41
C ARG A 76 -4.26 -14.67 -1.57
N GLN A 77 -4.39 -13.36 -1.34
CA GLN A 77 -5.62 -12.66 -1.71
C GLN A 77 -5.64 -12.48 -3.23
N GLY A 78 -6.05 -13.55 -3.91
CA GLY A 78 -6.69 -13.41 -5.20
C GLY A 78 -7.84 -12.40 -5.13
N PRO A 79 -8.31 -11.94 -6.29
CA PRO A 79 -9.40 -10.99 -6.35
C PRO A 79 -10.59 -11.54 -5.56
N THR A 80 -11.22 -10.66 -4.78
CA THR A 80 -12.46 -11.03 -4.09
C THR A 80 -13.55 -11.31 -5.14
N ALA A 81 -14.54 -12.14 -4.84
CA ALA A 81 -15.60 -12.47 -5.80
C ALA A 81 -16.31 -11.22 -6.40
N LYS A 82 -16.36 -10.12 -5.63
CA LYS A 82 -16.89 -8.83 -6.09
C LYS A 82 -15.96 -8.07 -7.03
N GLU A 83 -14.65 -8.30 -6.95
CA GLU A 83 -13.68 -7.72 -7.88
C GLU A 83 -13.70 -8.47 -9.21
N ASP A 84 -13.87 -9.79 -9.18
CA ASP A 84 -14.00 -10.61 -10.40
C ASP A 84 -15.24 -10.23 -11.21
N GLU A 85 -16.39 -10.02 -10.55
CA GLU A 85 -17.62 -9.58 -11.22
C GLU A 85 -17.43 -8.24 -11.95
N ILE A 86 -16.71 -7.30 -11.33
CA ILE A 86 -16.39 -6.00 -11.93
C ILE A 86 -15.48 -6.16 -13.15
N ILE A 87 -14.42 -6.99 -13.05
CA ILE A 87 -13.51 -7.23 -14.18
C ILE A 87 -14.25 -7.95 -15.32
N CYS A 88 -15.11 -8.92 -15.03
CA CYS A 88 -15.99 -9.55 -16.03
C CYS A 88 -16.92 -8.53 -16.71
N GLY A 89 -17.52 -7.61 -15.96
CA GLY A 89 -18.35 -6.53 -16.51
C GLY A 89 -17.56 -5.62 -17.45
N ILE A 90 -16.39 -5.18 -17.01
CA ILE A 90 -15.52 -4.28 -17.79
C ILE A 90 -14.98 -4.96 -19.05
N THR A 91 -14.55 -6.21 -18.96
CA THR A 91 -14.04 -6.95 -20.14
C THR A 91 -15.13 -7.16 -21.18
N ARG A 92 -16.38 -7.41 -20.76
CA ARG A 92 -17.52 -7.45 -21.67
C ARG A 92 -17.80 -6.09 -22.30
N GLN A 93 -17.77 -5.02 -21.54
CA GLN A 93 -17.93 -3.65 -22.06
C GLN A 93 -16.84 -3.32 -23.08
N LEU A 94 -15.57 -3.64 -22.76
CA LEU A 94 -14.44 -3.48 -23.66
C LEU A 94 -14.65 -4.24 -24.97
N ALA A 95 -15.09 -5.50 -24.89
CA ALA A 95 -15.39 -6.30 -26.08
C ALA A 95 -16.48 -5.67 -26.95
N THR A 96 -17.53 -5.10 -26.34
CA THR A 96 -18.60 -4.40 -27.08
C THR A 96 -18.10 -3.13 -27.76
N LEU A 97 -17.28 -2.32 -27.06
CA LEU A 97 -16.73 -1.08 -27.61
C LEU A 97 -15.78 -1.38 -28.78
N LEU A 98 -14.89 -2.34 -28.60
CA LEU A 98 -13.99 -2.81 -29.66
C LEU A 98 -14.76 -3.42 -30.83
N GLY A 99 -15.82 -4.19 -30.56
CA GLY A 99 -16.71 -4.75 -31.59
C GLY A 99 -17.47 -3.68 -32.38
N SER A 100 -17.67 -2.50 -31.80
CA SER A 100 -18.27 -1.33 -32.47
C SER A 100 -17.26 -0.52 -33.29
N GLY A 101 -15.98 -0.94 -33.33
CA GLY A 101 -14.90 -0.25 -34.04
C GLY A 101 -14.33 0.96 -33.29
N ILE A 102 -14.66 1.12 -32.00
CA ILE A 102 -14.09 2.19 -31.18
C ILE A 102 -12.60 1.86 -30.91
N PRO A 103 -11.68 2.83 -31.07
CA PRO A 103 -10.27 2.61 -30.77
C PRO A 103 -10.04 2.08 -29.35
N LEU A 104 -9.03 1.22 -29.18
CA LEU A 104 -8.69 0.61 -27.89
C LEU A 104 -8.36 1.66 -26.81
N THR A 105 -7.65 2.72 -27.17
CA THR A 105 -7.27 3.82 -26.26
C THR A 105 -8.47 4.63 -25.78
N GLU A 106 -9.46 4.85 -26.65
CA GLU A 106 -10.72 5.52 -26.31
C GLU A 106 -11.59 4.61 -25.44
N SER A 107 -11.70 3.33 -25.80
CA SER A 107 -12.44 2.33 -25.04
C SER A 107 -11.92 2.19 -23.60
N LEU A 108 -10.58 2.15 -23.44
CA LEU A 108 -9.94 2.14 -22.13
C LEU A 108 -10.16 3.43 -21.35
N SER A 109 -10.22 4.58 -22.03
CA SER A 109 -10.51 5.86 -21.36
C SER A 109 -11.93 5.90 -20.81
N ALA A 110 -12.91 5.44 -21.59
CA ALA A 110 -14.30 5.33 -21.13
C ALA A 110 -14.43 4.40 -19.90
N ILE A 111 -13.70 3.28 -19.89
CA ILE A 111 -13.66 2.35 -18.75
C ILE A 111 -13.04 3.00 -17.52
N VAL A 112 -11.94 3.75 -17.67
CA VAL A 112 -11.30 4.46 -16.55
C VAL A 112 -12.25 5.50 -15.95
N ASP A 113 -13.00 6.22 -16.78
CA ASP A 113 -13.94 7.24 -16.31
C ASP A 113 -15.18 6.65 -15.62
N GLN A 114 -15.57 5.42 -15.98
CA GLN A 114 -16.70 4.69 -15.38
C GLN A 114 -16.30 3.83 -14.17
N ALA A 115 -15.00 3.69 -13.85
CA ALA A 115 -14.54 2.80 -12.79
C ALA A 115 -14.91 3.33 -11.40
N GLU A 116 -15.80 2.62 -10.69
CA GLU A 116 -16.21 2.99 -9.33
C GLU A 116 -15.11 2.77 -8.27
N LYS A 117 -14.26 1.76 -8.49
CA LYS A 117 -13.18 1.40 -7.57
C LYS A 117 -11.87 2.03 -7.99
N ARG A 118 -11.25 2.79 -7.09
CA ARG A 118 -9.95 3.44 -7.31
C ARG A 118 -8.83 2.49 -7.75
N ASN A 119 -8.83 1.26 -7.23
CA ASN A 119 -7.83 0.25 -7.59
C ASN A 119 -7.96 -0.17 -9.07
N VAL A 120 -9.19 -0.31 -9.55
CA VAL A 120 -9.50 -0.70 -10.93
C VAL A 120 -9.21 0.46 -11.88
N GLU A 121 -9.60 1.67 -11.50
CA GLU A 121 -9.28 2.91 -12.23
C GLU A 121 -7.76 3.05 -12.44
N THR A 122 -6.97 2.87 -11.38
CA THR A 122 -5.51 3.01 -11.43
C THR A 122 -4.88 1.96 -12.35
N MET A 123 -5.38 0.71 -12.28
CA MET A 123 -4.90 -0.37 -13.14
C MET A 123 -5.18 -0.08 -14.62
N PHE A 124 -6.42 0.25 -15.00
CA PHE A 124 -6.75 0.53 -16.40
C PHE A 124 -6.09 1.82 -16.92
N ARG A 125 -5.84 2.80 -16.04
CA ARG A 125 -5.08 4.01 -16.39
C ARG A 125 -3.64 3.66 -16.78
N GLN A 126 -3.00 2.77 -16.01
CA GLN A 126 -1.65 2.28 -16.32
C GLN A 126 -1.61 1.47 -17.63
N VAL A 127 -2.58 0.57 -17.82
CA VAL A 127 -2.70 -0.22 -19.06
C VAL A 127 -2.88 0.69 -20.28
N ARG A 128 -3.71 1.74 -20.17
CA ARG A 128 -3.89 2.73 -21.24
C ARG A 128 -2.58 3.46 -21.57
N GLU A 129 -1.84 3.88 -20.55
CA GLU A 129 -0.55 4.57 -20.73
C GLU A 129 0.47 3.64 -21.40
N ASP A 130 0.57 2.39 -20.95
CA ASP A 130 1.44 1.37 -21.56
C ASP A 130 1.11 1.21 -23.07
N ILE A 131 -0.17 1.15 -23.43
CA ILE A 131 -0.60 1.04 -24.84
C ILE A 131 -0.29 2.32 -25.62
N GLN A 132 -0.45 3.49 -25.02
CA GLN A 132 -0.07 4.76 -25.65
C GLN A 132 1.45 4.85 -25.91
N THR A 133 2.26 4.22 -25.06
CA THR A 133 3.71 4.09 -25.29
C THR A 133 4.09 3.00 -26.28
N GLY A 134 3.14 2.21 -26.77
CA GLY A 134 3.33 1.16 -27.77
C GLY A 134 3.55 -0.24 -27.20
N VAL A 135 3.27 -0.47 -25.92
CA VAL A 135 3.30 -1.81 -25.32
C VAL A 135 2.07 -2.60 -25.78
N ASN A 136 2.25 -3.89 -26.04
CA ASN A 136 1.14 -4.78 -26.37
C ASN A 136 0.16 -4.91 -25.21
N LEU A 137 -1.13 -5.03 -25.52
CA LEU A 137 -2.19 -5.18 -24.52
C LEU A 137 -1.96 -6.40 -23.61
N ALA A 138 -1.53 -7.54 -24.17
CA ALA A 138 -1.26 -8.74 -23.38
C ALA A 138 -0.16 -8.52 -22.34
N ASP A 139 0.95 -7.89 -22.74
CA ASP A 139 2.07 -7.58 -21.83
C ASP A 139 1.67 -6.57 -20.75
N ALA A 140 0.84 -5.58 -21.11
CA ALA A 140 0.31 -4.59 -20.17
C ALA A 140 -0.60 -5.25 -19.11
N LEU A 141 -1.48 -6.17 -19.52
CA LEU A 141 -2.36 -6.91 -18.60
C LEU A 141 -1.57 -7.91 -17.73
N ALA A 142 -0.53 -8.54 -18.28
CA ALA A 142 0.32 -9.49 -17.54
C ALA A 142 1.08 -8.84 -16.36
N ARG A 143 1.32 -7.52 -16.41
CA ARG A 143 1.87 -6.75 -15.27
C ARG A 143 0.93 -6.67 -14.07
N HIS A 144 -0.32 -7.10 -14.24
CA HIS A 144 -1.39 -7.04 -13.25
C HIS A 144 -1.88 -8.46 -12.84
N PRO A 145 -0.99 -9.32 -12.28
CA PRO A 145 -1.27 -10.75 -12.03
C PRO A 145 -2.32 -11.01 -10.95
N ARG A 146 -2.70 -9.97 -10.19
CA ARG A 146 -3.78 -10.05 -9.21
C ARG A 146 -5.15 -10.07 -9.87
N TRP A 147 -5.31 -9.50 -11.06
CA TRP A 147 -6.59 -9.38 -11.74
C TRP A 147 -6.66 -10.24 -13.00
N PHE A 148 -5.54 -10.40 -13.71
CA PHE A 148 -5.43 -11.22 -14.89
C PHE A 148 -4.50 -12.38 -14.59
N SER A 149 -5.03 -13.61 -14.59
CA SER A 149 -4.21 -14.81 -14.61
C SER A 149 -3.56 -14.98 -15.98
N GLU A 150 -2.38 -15.60 -16.03
CA GLU A 150 -1.77 -16.07 -17.30
C GLU A 150 -2.71 -17.00 -18.08
#